data_AF-V4TMS3-F1
#
_entry.id   AF-V4TMS3-F1
#
_cell.length_a   1.000
_cell.length_b   1.000
_cell.length_c   1.000
_cell.angle_alpha   90.00
_cell.angle_beta   90.00
_cell.angle_gamma   90.00
#
_symmetry.space_group_name_H-M   'P 1'
#
loop_
_entity.id
_entity.type
_entity.pdbx_description
1 polymer ?
#
loop_
_entity_poly.entity_id
_entity_poly.type
_entity_poly.pdbx_seq_one_letter_code
_entity_poly.pdbx_strand_id
1 'polypeptide(L)'
;STDLNIKFDAATSCAQSTVWKLDNFDAAFGQWLVTTGGVEGNPGPRTMRNWFKIEKFFGDYKLVYCPSVCNFCRGLCRDVGIFINGGVRRLALSDIPFKVVFKKV
;
A
#
# COMPACT_ATOMS: atom_id res chain seq x y z
N SER A 1 -0.41 -3.12 15.47
CA SER A 1 -0.15 -2.79 14.07
C SER A 1 0.83 -3.83 13.56
N THR A 2 0.55 -4.50 12.44
CA THR A 2 1.30 -5.68 11.97
C THR A 2 1.41 -5.64 10.45
N ASP A 3 2.58 -6.02 9.92
CA ASP A 3 2.81 -6.12 8.48
C ASP A 3 1.92 -7.19 7.84
N LEU A 4 1.27 -6.84 6.74
CA LEU A 4 0.44 -7.75 5.96
C LEU A 4 0.57 -7.45 4.46
N ASN A 5 0.33 -8.48 3.64
CA ASN A 5 0.08 -8.29 2.21
C ASN A 5 -1.42 -8.06 1.99
N ILE A 6 -1.76 -7.13 1.09
CA ILE A 6 -3.14 -6.88 0.65
C ILE A 6 -3.25 -7.38 -0.79
N LYS A 7 -4.34 -8.07 -1.13
CA LYS A 7 -4.61 -8.50 -2.51
C LYS A 7 -6.09 -8.44 -2.83
N PHE A 8 -6.42 -8.21 -4.09
CA PHE A 8 -7.79 -8.36 -4.58
C PHE A 8 -8.05 -9.82 -4.96
N ASP A 9 -9.19 -10.35 -4.52
CA ASP A 9 -9.68 -11.65 -4.95
C ASP A 9 -10.50 -11.50 -6.25
N ALA A 10 -9.79 -11.24 -7.34
CA ALA A 10 -10.38 -11.05 -8.66
C ALA A 10 -9.38 -11.39 -9.77
N ALA A 11 -9.88 -11.96 -10.87
CA ALA A 11 -9.10 -12.14 -12.08
C ALA A 11 -8.91 -10.79 -12.80
N THR A 12 -7.75 -10.62 -13.43
CA THR A 12 -7.45 -9.44 -14.25
C THR A 12 -6.92 -9.89 -15.61
N SER A 13 -6.99 -9.01 -16.62
CA SER A 13 -6.33 -9.25 -17.91
C SER A 13 -4.80 -9.13 -17.84
N CYS A 14 -4.27 -8.60 -16.73
CA CYS A 14 -2.84 -8.53 -16.46
C CYS A 14 -2.35 -9.87 -15.90
N ALA A 15 -1.21 -10.36 -16.39
CA ALA A 15 -0.60 -11.60 -15.88
C ALA A 15 0.03 -11.43 -14.49
N GLN A 16 0.25 -10.19 -14.05
CA GLN A 16 0.80 -9.86 -12.74
C GLN A 16 -0.22 -10.13 -11.62
N SER A 17 0.29 -10.39 -10.41
CA SER A 17 -0.55 -10.60 -9.23
C SER A 17 -1.39 -9.37 -8.88
N THR A 18 -2.46 -9.58 -8.11
CA THR A 18 -3.25 -8.50 -7.49
C THR A 18 -2.71 -8.07 -6.13
N VAL A 19 -1.54 -8.60 -5.72
CA VAL A 19 -0.89 -8.23 -4.46
C VAL A 19 -0.41 -6.79 -4.55
N TRP A 20 -0.75 -6.00 -3.54
CA TRP A 20 -0.38 -4.61 -3.45
C TRP A 20 1.12 -4.46 -3.23
N LYS A 21 1.67 -3.41 -3.83
CA LYS A 21 3.05 -2.96 -3.59
C LYS A 21 3.12 -1.44 -3.68
N LEU A 22 4.09 -0.86 -2.98
CA LEU A 22 4.51 0.51 -3.24
C LEU A 22 5.39 0.55 -4.48
N ASP A 23 5.03 1.37 -5.46
CA ASP A 23 5.82 1.52 -6.68
C ASP A 23 7.05 2.41 -6.46
N ASN A 24 7.90 2.53 -7.49
CA ASN A 24 8.89 3.60 -7.55
C ASN A 24 8.21 4.97 -7.52
N PHE A 25 8.97 5.98 -7.10
CA PHE A 25 8.51 7.36 -7.16
C PHE A 25 8.18 7.74 -8.60
N ASP A 26 6.95 8.16 -8.83
CA ASP A 26 6.51 8.68 -10.12
C ASP A 26 6.83 10.17 -10.18
N ALA A 27 7.85 10.53 -10.97
CA ALA A 27 8.28 11.91 -11.11
C ALA A 27 7.27 12.78 -11.88
N ALA A 28 6.43 12.20 -12.74
CA ALA A 28 5.41 12.95 -13.47
C ALA A 28 4.25 13.36 -12.54
N PHE A 29 3.93 12.52 -11.55
CA PHE A 29 2.90 12.82 -10.56
C PHE A 29 3.46 13.41 -9.26
N GLY A 30 4.77 13.30 -9.02
CA GLY A 30 5.40 13.67 -7.76
C GLY A 30 4.92 12.79 -6.59
N GLN A 31 4.62 11.51 -6.84
CA GLN A 31 3.93 10.65 -5.88
C GLN A 31 4.54 9.26 -5.78
N TRP A 32 4.42 8.66 -4.59
CA TRP A 32 4.66 7.23 -4.36
C TRP A 32 3.33 6.50 -4.42
N LEU A 33 3.02 5.89 -5.55
CA LEU A 33 1.72 5.23 -5.78
C LEU A 33 1.69 3.82 -5.20
N VAL A 34 0.51 3.43 -4.70
CA VAL A 34 0.20 2.03 -4.41
C VAL A 34 -0.34 1.39 -5.70
N THR A 35 0.26 0.26 -6.08
CA THR A 35 -0.07 -0.47 -7.30
C THR A 35 -0.17 -1.97 -7.01
N THR A 36 -0.44 -2.78 -8.03
CA THR A 36 -0.47 -4.26 -7.95
C THR A 36 0.80 -4.88 -8.54
N GLY A 37 0.86 -6.21 -8.62
CA GLY A 37 2.01 -6.96 -9.13
C GLY A 37 3.09 -7.21 -8.07
N GLY A 38 2.74 -7.15 -6.79
CA GLY A 38 3.59 -7.55 -5.68
C GLY A 38 3.77 -9.08 -5.58
N VAL A 39 4.54 -9.51 -4.59
CA VAL A 39 4.74 -10.92 -4.25
C VAL A 39 4.25 -11.14 -2.83
N GLU A 40 3.40 -12.15 -2.64
CA GLU A 40 2.87 -12.54 -1.33
C GLU A 40 3.94 -13.30 -0.53
N GLY A 41 4.05 -13.01 0.76
CA GLY A 41 4.97 -13.68 1.68
C GLY A 41 6.44 -13.25 1.54
N ASN A 42 7.33 -14.13 1.99
CA ASN A 42 8.79 -13.92 2.02
C ASN A 42 9.22 -12.60 2.68
N PRO A 43 8.85 -12.34 3.96
CA PRO A 43 9.15 -11.08 4.63
C PRO A 43 10.66 -10.82 4.67
N GLY A 44 11.07 -9.67 4.14
CA GLY A 44 12.48 -9.28 4.10
C GLY A 44 12.78 -8.19 3.08
N PRO A 45 14.06 -7.89 2.83
CA PRO A 45 14.48 -6.79 1.95
C PRO A 45 13.89 -6.87 0.54
N ARG A 46 13.75 -8.10 -0.01
CA ARG A 46 13.28 -8.34 -1.38
C ARG A 46 11.78 -8.07 -1.57
N THR A 47 10.98 -8.18 -0.51
CA THR A 47 9.53 -7.98 -0.58
C THR A 47 9.06 -6.79 0.25
N MET A 48 9.99 -6.00 0.81
CA MET A 48 9.69 -4.90 1.74
C MET A 48 8.58 -3.95 1.23
N ARG A 49 8.51 -3.73 -0.08
CA ARG A 49 7.52 -2.87 -0.73
C ARG A 49 6.10 -3.44 -0.78
N ASN A 50 5.90 -4.71 -0.45
CA ASN A 50 4.62 -5.41 -0.53
C ASN A 50 3.87 -5.43 0.81
N TRP A 51 4.45 -4.80 1.85
CA TRP A 51 3.95 -4.87 3.22
C TRP A 51 3.32 -3.56 3.64
N PHE A 52 2.06 -3.66 4.06
CA PHE A 52 1.25 -2.57 4.56
C PHE A 52 0.78 -2.89 5.97
N LYS A 53 0.21 -1.88 6.64
CA LYS A 53 -0.39 -2.00 7.96
C LYS A 53 -1.79 -1.40 7.94
N ILE A 54 -2.68 -2.00 8.73
CA ILE A 54 -3.99 -1.44 9.06
C ILE A 54 -3.90 -0.91 10.49
N GLU A 55 -4.20 0.36 10.69
CA GLU A 55 -4.10 1.03 11.98
C GLU A 55 -5.41 1.71 12.35
N LYS A 56 -5.71 1.77 13.66
CA LYS A 56 -6.91 2.48 14.16
C LYS A 56 -6.79 3.97 13.85
N PHE A 57 -7.87 4.58 13.39
CA PHE A 57 -7.92 6.00 13.06
C PHE A 57 -9.32 6.58 13.30
N PHE A 58 -9.45 7.44 14.32
CA PHE A 58 -10.71 8.11 14.70
C PHE A 58 -11.94 7.19 14.71
N GLY A 59 -11.87 6.07 15.43
CA GLY A 59 -12.96 5.10 15.57
C GLY A 59 -13.04 4.04 14.48
N ASP A 60 -12.39 4.24 13.33
CA ASP A 60 -12.28 3.26 12.24
C ASP A 60 -10.81 2.94 11.97
N TYR A 61 -10.40 2.85 10.70
CA TYR A 61 -9.05 2.47 10.31
C TYR A 61 -8.45 3.39 9.24
N LYS A 62 -7.13 3.31 9.10
CA LYS A 62 -6.36 3.82 7.96
C LYS A 62 -5.39 2.74 7.47
N LEU A 63 -4.93 2.91 6.24
CA LEU A 63 -3.85 2.11 5.66
C LEU A 63 -2.53 2.87 5.79
N VAL A 64 -1.46 2.15 6.10
CA VAL A 64 -0.12 2.71 6.32
C VAL A 64 0.90 1.86 5.56
N TYR A 65 1.87 2.52 4.92
CA TYR A 65 3.08 1.88 4.45
C TYR A 65 4.23 2.25 5.39
N CYS A 66 4.58 1.33 6.27
CA CYS A 66 5.69 1.49 7.21
C CYS A 66 6.22 0.09 7.58
N PRO A 67 6.84 -0.61 6.61
CA PRO A 67 7.17 -2.03 6.74
C PRO A 67 8.22 -2.27 7.83
N SER A 68 7.97 -3.27 8.69
CA SER A 68 8.91 -3.73 9.74
C SER A 68 9.52 -5.11 9.46
N VAL A 69 9.33 -5.64 8.25
CA VAL A 69 9.89 -6.94 7.83
C VAL A 69 11.40 -6.94 7.57
N CYS A 70 12.07 -5.78 7.66
CA CYS A 70 13.52 -5.66 7.52
C CYS A 70 14.06 -4.59 8.49
N ASN A 71 14.67 -5.03 9.59
CA ASN A 71 15.10 -4.15 10.68
C ASN A 71 16.30 -3.25 10.33
N PHE A 72 17.10 -3.61 9.32
CA PHE A 72 18.26 -2.84 8.88
C PHE A 72 17.98 -1.99 7.64
N CYS A 73 16.81 -2.17 7.00
CA CYS A 73 16.45 -1.42 5.81
C CYS A 73 15.95 -0.02 6.19
N ARG A 74 16.39 1.00 5.44
CA ARG A 74 15.78 2.33 5.52
C ARG A 74 14.58 2.38 4.59
N GLY A 75 13.38 2.32 5.15
CA GLY A 75 12.12 2.37 4.42
C GLY A 75 11.41 3.72 4.56
N LEU A 76 10.49 3.98 3.64
CA LEU A 76 9.48 5.03 3.84
C LEU A 76 8.49 4.58 4.92
N CYS A 77 8.02 5.54 5.72
CA CYS A 77 6.98 5.33 6.73
C CYS A 77 5.97 6.46 6.61
N ARG A 78 4.86 6.23 5.91
CA ARG A 78 3.80 7.22 5.69
C ARG A 78 2.42 6.57 5.60
N ASP A 79 1.40 7.38 5.83
CA ASP A 79 0.02 6.98 5.63
C ASP A 79 -0.30 6.81 4.14
N VAL A 80 -1.33 6.03 3.84
CA VAL A 80 -1.90 5.93 2.49
C VAL A 80 -3.12 6.83 2.40
N GLY A 81 -3.11 7.73 1.42
CA GLY A 81 -4.18 8.68 1.13
C GLY A 81 -4.70 8.57 -0.31
N ILE A 82 -5.56 9.51 -0.69
CA ILE A 82 -6.11 9.63 -2.04
C ILE A 82 -5.34 10.70 -2.82
N PHE A 83 -4.82 10.32 -3.98
CA PHE A 83 -4.27 11.22 -4.99
C PHE A 83 -5.17 11.23 -6.22
N ILE A 84 -5.54 12.42 -6.70
CA ILE A 84 -6.41 12.56 -7.87
C ILE A 84 -5.56 12.94 -9.08
N ASN A 85 -5.65 12.14 -10.14
CA ASN A 85 -5.00 12.41 -11.41
C ASN A 85 -5.96 12.15 -12.56
N GLY A 86 -6.25 13.17 -13.37
CA GLY A 86 -7.15 13.06 -14.51
C GLY A 86 -8.55 12.56 -14.14
N GLY A 87 -9.06 12.95 -12.96
CA GLY A 87 -10.33 12.47 -12.41
C GLY A 87 -10.28 11.07 -11.77
N VAL A 88 -9.16 10.35 -11.87
CA VAL A 88 -8.97 9.03 -11.25
C VAL A 88 -8.44 9.19 -9.84
N ARG A 89 -9.13 8.60 -8.86
CA ARG A 89 -8.71 8.53 -7.45
C ARG A 89 -7.78 7.33 -7.26
N ARG A 90 -6.48 7.59 -7.11
CA ARG A 90 -5.43 6.60 -6.86
C ARG A 90 -5.06 6.61 -5.38
N LEU A 91 -4.48 5.50 -4.91
CA LEU A 91 -3.86 5.43 -3.59
C LEU A 91 -2.38 5.81 -3.69
N ALA A 92 -1.91 6.63 -2.77
CA ALA A 92 -0.53 7.11 -2.72
C ALA A 92 -0.09 7.35 -1.27
N LEU A 93 1.22 7.44 -1.02
CA LEU A 93 1.71 7.93 0.26
C LEU A 93 1.30 9.38 0.45
N SER A 94 0.80 9.71 1.64
CA SER A 94 0.19 10.99 1.94
C SER A 94 0.41 11.36 3.40
N ASP A 95 0.45 12.65 3.69
CA ASP A 95 0.40 13.17 5.07
C ASP A 95 -1.05 13.31 5.56
N ILE A 96 -2.02 13.14 4.65
CA ILE A 96 -3.46 13.08 4.91
C ILE A 96 -3.93 11.64 4.70
N PRO A 97 -4.17 10.86 5.78
CA PRO A 97 -4.63 9.48 5.67
C PRO A 97 -6.05 9.38 5.12
N PHE A 98 -6.32 8.32 4.35
CA PHE A 98 -7.68 7.98 3.94
C PHE A 98 -8.33 7.05 4.98
N LYS A 99 -9.41 7.53 5.60
CA LYS A 99 -10.19 6.78 6.59
C LYS A 99 -11.03 5.69 5.89
N VAL A 100 -10.95 4.46 6.38
CA VAL A 100 -11.60 3.27 5.80
C VAL A 100 -12.29 2.42 6.87
N VAL A 101 -13.31 1.68 6.43
CA VAL A 101 -13.97 0.61 7.17
C VAL A 101 -13.88 -0.68 6.37
N PHE A 102 -13.79 -1.83 7.05
CA PHE A 102 -13.74 -3.14 6.40
C PHE A 102 -15.10 -3.81 6.51
N LYS A 103 -15.74 -4.05 5.36
CA LYS A 103 -17.01 -4.78 5.27
C LYS A 103 -16.72 -6.21 4.82
N LYS A 104 -17.25 -7.19 5.55
CA LYS A 104 -17.19 -8.60 5.14
C LYS A 104 -18.01 -8.79 3.85
N VAL A 105 -17.43 -9.51 2.89
CA VAL A 105 -18.05 -9.93 1.63
C VAL A 105 -18.50 -11.39 1.78
#